data_AF-A0A6B1GPD3-F1
#
_entry.id   AF-A0A6B1GPD3-F1
#
_cell.length_a   1.000
_cell.length_b   1.000
_cell.length_c   1.000
_cell.angle_alpha   90.00
_cell.angle_beta   90.00
_cell.angle_gamma   90.00
#
_symmetry.space_group_name_H-M   'P 1'
#
loop_
_entity.id
_entity.type
_entity.pdbx_description
1 polymer ?
#
loop_
_entity_poly.entity_id
_entity_poly.type
_entity_poly.pdbx_seq_one_letter_code
_entity_poly.pdbx_strand_id
1 'polypeptide(L)' 'MSGHSKWSSIKHKKAATDAKRGQLFTKLARDITVAARGGADPEMNSALRLAIQKARDNN' A
#
# COMPACT_ATOMS: atom_id res chain seq x y z
N MET A 1 -17.35 16.97 29.57
CA MET A 1 -18.07 16.70 28.30
C MET A 1 -17.11 16.88 27.12
N SER A 2 -16.54 15.79 26.62
CA SER A 2 -15.61 15.75 25.46
C SER A 2 -16.20 15.01 24.25
N GLY A 3 -17.52 14.82 24.23
CA GLY A 3 -18.23 14.00 23.25
C GLY A 3 -18.39 14.60 21.85
N HIS A 4 -18.26 15.93 21.69
CA HIS A 4 -18.61 16.62 20.45
C HIS A 4 -17.51 16.66 19.37
N SER A 5 -16.23 16.38 19.71
CA SER A 5 -15.10 16.46 18.77
C SER A 5 -14.42 15.11 18.49
N LYS A 6 -14.79 14.05 19.22
CA LYS A 6 -14.20 12.70 19.08
C LYS A 6 -14.27 12.21 17.64
N TRP A 7 -15.42 12.39 16.98
CA TRP A 7 -15.60 11.96 15.59
C TRP A 7 -14.73 12.77 14.62
N SER A 8 -14.70 14.11 14.73
CA SER A 8 -13.85 14.95 13.88
C SER A 8 -12.37 14.57 14.01
N SER A 9 -11.87 14.37 15.23
CA SER A 9 -10.49 13.95 15.44
C SER A 9 -10.17 12.57 14.84
N ILE A 10 -11.09 11.60 14.98
CA ILE A 10 -10.96 10.28 14.34
C ILE A 10 -10.97 10.42 12.82
N LYS A 11 -11.88 11.23 12.27
CA LYS A 11 -11.98 11.47 10.82
C LYS A 11 -10.69 12.03 10.25
N HIS A 12 -10.11 13.06 10.87
CA HIS A 12 -8.87 13.67 10.39
C HIS A 12 -7.69 12.70 10.49
N LYS A 13 -7.55 11.99 11.62
CA LYS A 13 -6.49 10.99 11.79
C LYS A 13 -6.62 9.87 10.77
N LYS A 14 -7.83 9.36 10.54
CA LYS A 14 -8.10 8.32 9.54
C LYS A 14 -7.78 8.81 8.13
N ALA A 15 -8.23 10.01 7.74
CA ALA A 15 -7.96 10.56 6.42
C ALA A 15 -6.45 10.70 6.14
N ALA A 16 -5.65 11.14 7.11
CA ALA A 16 -4.20 11.21 6.96
C ALA A 16 -3.55 9.82 6.79
N THR A 17 -4.01 8.82 7.56
CA THR A 17 -3.52 7.44 7.44
C THR A 17 -3.92 6.82 6.10
N ASP A 18 -5.18 7.01 5.68
CA ASP A 18 -5.70 6.47 4.43
C ASP A 18 -5.01 7.11 3.21
N ALA A 19 -4.70 8.42 3.26
CA ALA A 19 -3.94 9.09 2.22
C ALA A 19 -2.52 8.50 2.06
N LYS A 20 -1.82 8.27 3.18
CA LYS A 20 -0.49 7.63 3.18
C LYS A 20 -0.56 6.20 2.64
N ARG A 21 -1.55 5.44 3.07
CA ARG A 21 -1.80 4.07 2.61
C ARG A 21 -2.10 4.03 1.10
N GLY A 22 -2.92 4.95 0.60
CA GLY A 22 -3.23 5.08 -0.83
C GLY A 22 -1.97 5.32 -1.68
N GLN A 23 -1.11 6.25 -1.25
CA GLN A 23 0.17 6.50 -1.93
C GLN A 23 1.09 5.28 -1.94
N LEU A 24 1.14 4.54 -0.83
CA LEU A 24 1.93 3.31 -0.71
C LEU A 24 1.41 2.22 -1.67
N PHE A 25 0.09 2.01 -1.73
CA PHE A 25 -0.52 1.06 -2.66
C PHE A 25 -0.23 1.41 -4.12
N THR A 26 -0.31 2.68 -4.51
CA THR A 26 0.03 3.10 -5.88
C THR A 26 1.49 2.78 -6.23
N LYS A 27 2.42 2.96 -5.28
CA LYS A 27 3.84 2.62 -5.49
C LYS A 27 4.04 1.11 -5.64
N LEU A 28 3.46 0.32 -4.73
CA LEU A 28 3.56 -1.14 -4.76
C LEU A 28 2.94 -1.74 -6.03
N ALA A 29 1.80 -1.23 -6.46
CA ALA A 29 1.15 -1.67 -7.70
C ALA A 29 2.01 -1.35 -8.93
N ARG A 30 2.67 -0.18 -8.96
CA ARG A 30 3.60 0.19 -10.02
C ARG A 30 4.83 -0.72 -10.02
N ASP A 31 5.41 -0.99 -8.85
CA ASP A 31 6.59 -1.86 -8.71
C ASP A 31 6.30 -3.26 -9.24
N ILE A 32 5.15 -3.85 -8.87
CA ILE A 32 4.70 -5.16 -9.39
C ILE A 32 4.50 -5.10 -10.91
N THR A 33 3.83 -4.06 -11.42
CA THR A 33 3.57 -3.91 -12.86
C THR A 33 4.86 -3.83 -13.67
N VAL A 34 5.84 -3.08 -13.18
CA VAL A 34 7.15 -2.95 -13.85
C VAL A 34 7.91 -4.27 -13.78
N ALA A 35 7.92 -4.94 -12.61
CA ALA A 35 8.60 -6.22 -12.46
C ALA A 35 7.99 -7.31 -13.37
N ALA A 36 6.66 -7.34 -13.49
CA ALA A 36 5.94 -8.31 -14.32
C ALA A 36 6.22 -8.17 -15.83
N ARG A 37 6.64 -6.99 -16.30
CA ARG A 37 7.07 -6.79 -17.70
C ARG A 37 8.33 -7.59 -18.05
N GLY A 38 9.18 -7.89 -17.06
CA GLY A 38 10.37 -8.73 -17.23
C GLY A 38 10.08 -10.24 -17.21
N GLY A 39 8.82 -10.63 -17.01
CA GLY A 39 8.40 -12.02 -16.87
C GLY A 39 7.31 -12.15 -15.81
N ALA A 40 6.22 -12.85 -16.16
CA ALA A 40 5.03 -12.94 -15.31
C ALA A 40 5.13 -14.03 -14.22
N ASP A 41 6.15 -14.89 -14.27
CA ASP A 41 6.36 -15.97 -13.30
C ASP A 41 7.25 -15.51 -12.14
N PRO A 42 6.74 -15.44 -10.90
CA PRO A 42 7.52 -15.04 -9.72
C PRO A 42 8.65 -16.00 -9.34
N GLU A 43 8.57 -17.28 -9.72
CA GLU A 43 9.63 -18.26 -9.43
C GLU A 43 10.86 -18.00 -10.32
N MET A 44 10.61 -17.57 -11.56
CA MET A 44 11.65 -17.25 -12.55
C MET A 44 12.07 -15.77 -12.50
N ASN A 45 11.30 -14.90 -11.83
CA ASN A 45 11.56 -13.47 -11.71
C ASN A 45 11.68 -13.04 -10.24
N SER A 46 12.92 -12.96 -9.76
CA SER A 46 13.23 -12.56 -8.39
C SER A 46 12.74 -11.14 -8.03
N ALA A 47 12.73 -10.22 -8.99
CA ALA A 47 12.23 -8.86 -8.80
C ALA A 47 10.71 -8.84 -8.58
N LEU A 48 9.97 -9.66 -9.33
CA LEU A 48 8.52 -9.81 -9.16
C LEU A 48 8.18 -10.45 -7.82
N ARG A 49 8.90 -11.50 -7.42
CA ARG A 49 8.73 -12.13 -6.11
C ARG A 49 8.98 -11.16 -4.95
N LEU A 50 10.04 -10.37 -5.01
CA LEU A 50 10.32 -9.35 -4.00
C LEU A 50 9.23 -8.26 -3.98
N ALA A 51 8.76 -7.81 -5.14
CA ALA A 51 7.69 -6.80 -5.23
C ALA A 51 6.37 -7.33 -4.63
N ILE A 52 6.02 -8.59 -4.88
CA ILE A 52 4.84 -9.25 -4.30
C ILE A 52 4.99 -9.39 -2.78
N GLN A 53 6.15 -9.83 -2.29
CA GLN A 53 6.40 -9.97 -0.86
C GLN A 53 6.27 -8.63 -0.14
N LYS A 54 6.93 -7.59 -0.67
CA LYS A 54 6.84 -6.23 -0.13
C LYS A 54 5.41 -5.71 -0.10
N ALA A 55 4.59 -6.04 -1.10
CA ALA A 55 3.19 -5.65 -1.11
C ALA A 55 2.36 -6.37 -0.03
N ARG A 56 2.62 -7.65 0.21
CA ARG A 56 1.98 -8.43 1.28
C ARG A 56 2.35 -7.94 2.67
N ASP A 57 3.61 -7.55 2.88
CA ASP A 57 4.08 -7.04 4.18
C ASP A 57 3.49 -5.66 4.53
N ASN A 58 2.92 -4.94 3.57
CA ASN A 58 2.38 -3.59 3.73
C ASN A 58 0.83 -3.54 3.72
N ASN A 59 0.16 -4.68 3.78
CA ASN A 59 -1.29 -4.80 3.92
C ASN A 59 -1.67 -5.11 5.38
#